data_AF-A0A445ELC6-F1
#
_entry.id   AF-A0A445ELC6-F1
#
_cell.length_a   1.000
_cell.length_b   1.000
_cell.length_c   1.000
_cell.angle_alpha   90.00
_cell.angle_beta   90.00
_cell.angle_gamma   90.00
#
_symmetry.space_group_name_H-M   'P 1'
#
loop_
_entity.id
_entity.type
_entity.pdbx_description
1 polymer ?
#
loop_
_entity_poly.entity_id
_entity_poly.type
_entity_poly.pdbx_seq_one_letter_code
_entity_poly.pdbx_strand_id
1 'polypeptide(L)'
;MLGEGVWAQWVRNKGPFPGADILNPKPLYLRILLLTKGEAFCSCANPRSFSFCWEHVIANMVRVSVLNDALKSMYNAEKRGKRQVMIRPSSKVIIKFLLVMQKHGYIGEFEYVDDHRAGKIVVELNGRLNKCGVISPRFDVGVKEIESWTARLLPSRQFGYIVLTTSAGIMDHEEARRKNAGGKVLGFFY
;
A
#
# COMPACT_ATOMS: atom_id res chain seq x y z
N MET A 1 -66.43 -10.26 -13.98
CA MET A 1 -66.37 -9.26 -15.06
C MET A 1 -65.50 -8.11 -14.58
N LEU A 2 -64.43 -7.80 -15.35
CA LEU A 2 -63.65 -6.54 -15.39
C LEU A 2 -62.94 -6.11 -14.08
N GLY A 3 -61.64 -5.86 -14.02
CA GLY A 3 -60.58 -5.78 -15.02
C GLY A 3 -59.35 -5.12 -14.37
N GLU A 4 -58.22 -5.82 -14.31
CA GLU A 4 -56.92 -5.31 -13.85
C GLU A 4 -56.26 -4.44 -14.95
N GLY A 5 -56.83 -3.27 -15.19
CA GLY A 5 -56.51 -2.46 -16.39
C GLY A 5 -55.91 -1.08 -16.16
N VAL A 6 -55.39 -0.75 -14.96
CA VAL A 6 -54.99 0.65 -14.67
C VAL A 6 -53.49 0.84 -14.44
N TRP A 7 -52.75 -0.19 -14.01
CA TRP A 7 -51.31 -0.05 -13.76
C TRP A 7 -50.44 -0.08 -15.03
N ALA A 8 -50.92 -0.73 -16.10
CA ALA A 8 -50.20 -0.84 -17.37
C ALA A 8 -50.24 0.44 -18.25
N GLN A 9 -50.95 1.49 -17.81
CA GLN A 9 -51.14 2.71 -18.61
C GLN A 9 -50.09 3.80 -18.30
N TRP A 10 -49.43 3.77 -17.13
CA TRP A 10 -48.54 4.87 -16.72
C TRP A 10 -47.11 4.80 -17.30
N VAL A 11 -46.63 3.59 -17.66
CA VAL A 11 -45.24 3.38 -18.12
C VAL A 11 -45.03 3.72 -19.61
N ARG A 12 -46.08 4.04 -20.37
CA ARG A 12 -45.99 4.24 -21.82
C ARG A 12 -45.64 5.65 -22.29
N ASN A 13 -45.71 6.68 -21.45
CA ASN A 13 -45.59 8.05 -21.91
C ASN A 13 -44.47 8.79 -21.20
N LYS A 14 -43.21 8.56 -21.63
CA LYS A 14 -42.24 9.59 -22.02
C LYS A 14 -40.95 8.92 -22.51
N GLY A 15 -40.67 9.05 -23.80
CA GLY A 15 -39.31 9.14 -24.34
C GLY A 15 -39.29 10.28 -25.37
N PRO A 16 -38.14 10.61 -25.98
CA PRO A 16 -36.74 10.35 -25.59
C PRO A 16 -35.94 11.67 -25.48
N PHE A 17 -34.71 11.64 -24.95
CA PHE A 17 -33.51 12.37 -25.41
C PHE A 17 -32.29 11.95 -24.57
N PRO A 18 -31.04 12.09 -25.07
CA PRO A 18 -30.14 10.96 -25.30
C PRO A 18 -28.87 10.95 -24.43
N GLY A 19 -28.14 9.83 -24.47
CA GLY A 19 -26.76 9.68 -23.99
C GLY A 19 -26.69 9.13 -22.57
N ALA A 20 -26.85 7.82 -22.36
CA ALA A 20 -25.81 6.78 -22.44
C ALA A 20 -24.71 6.93 -21.37
N ASP A 21 -24.96 6.34 -20.19
CA ASP A 21 -23.91 5.92 -19.26
C ASP A 21 -24.20 4.48 -18.80
N ILE A 22 -23.28 3.59 -19.14
CA ILE A 22 -23.30 2.17 -18.75
C ILE A 22 -22.55 2.05 -17.41
N LEU A 23 -23.29 1.90 -16.32
CA LEU A 23 -22.81 1.46 -15.01
C LEU A 23 -23.83 0.50 -14.37
N ASN A 24 -23.44 -0.78 -14.23
CA ASN A 24 -23.87 -1.84 -13.28
C ASN A 24 -25.39 -2.02 -12.96
N PRO A 25 -25.95 -3.26 -12.85
CA PRO A 25 -25.87 -3.98 -11.54
C PRO A 25 -26.11 -5.53 -11.51
N LYS A 26 -25.52 -6.19 -10.48
CA LYS A 26 -26.01 -7.19 -9.47
C LYS A 26 -27.36 -7.96 -9.66
N PRO A 27 -27.77 -8.90 -8.75
CA PRO A 27 -27.20 -10.13 -8.15
C PRO A 27 -28.26 -11.29 -8.14
N LEU A 28 -28.09 -12.29 -7.25
CA LEU A 28 -29.07 -13.30 -6.76
C LEU A 28 -29.24 -14.60 -7.57
N TYR A 29 -28.62 -15.68 -7.06
CA TYR A 29 -29.24 -17.00 -7.05
C TYR A 29 -28.92 -17.70 -5.72
N LEU A 30 -29.97 -18.11 -5.01
CA LEU A 30 -29.90 -18.84 -3.75
C LEU A 30 -30.96 -19.95 -3.76
N ARG A 31 -30.58 -21.23 -3.93
CA ARG A 31 -31.14 -22.42 -3.24
C ARG A 31 -30.49 -23.74 -3.72
N ILE A 32 -29.68 -24.40 -2.87
CA ILE A 32 -29.90 -25.62 -2.05
C ILE A 32 -29.77 -26.97 -2.80
N LEU A 33 -28.75 -27.78 -2.44
CA LEU A 33 -28.79 -29.16 -1.85
C LEU A 33 -27.34 -29.70 -1.80
N LEU A 34 -26.70 -29.85 -0.63
CA LEU A 34 -26.57 -31.06 0.21
C LEU A 34 -25.76 -32.23 -0.40
N LEU A 35 -24.86 -32.81 0.44
CA LEU A 35 -24.12 -34.10 0.34
C LEU A 35 -22.77 -34.03 -0.43
N THR A 36 -21.59 -34.41 0.06
CA THR A 36 -21.16 -35.34 1.13
C THR A 36 -19.65 -35.18 1.42
N LYS A 37 -19.26 -35.40 2.69
CA LYS A 37 -17.90 -35.74 3.23
C LYS A 37 -16.84 -34.62 3.24
N GLY A 38 -16.20 -34.25 4.35
CA GLY A 38 -16.21 -34.70 5.74
C GLY A 38 -15.29 -33.80 6.58
N GLU A 39 -15.75 -33.50 7.80
CA GLU A 39 -15.04 -33.25 9.08
C GLU A 39 -13.72 -32.45 9.05
N ALA A 40 -13.61 -31.32 9.76
CA ALA A 40 -13.50 -31.33 11.22
C ALA A 40 -14.26 -30.20 11.93
N PHE A 41 -15.10 -30.63 12.86
CA PHE A 41 -15.62 -29.82 13.95
C PHE A 41 -14.54 -29.76 15.05
N CYS A 42 -14.25 -28.57 15.58
CA CYS A 42 -13.79 -28.46 16.97
C CYS A 42 -14.38 -27.19 17.57
N SER A 43 -15.56 -27.34 18.13
CA SER A 43 -16.14 -26.40 19.08
C SER A 43 -15.62 -26.75 20.47
N CYS A 44 -14.80 -25.89 21.07
CA CYS A 44 -14.66 -25.77 22.53
C CYS A 44 -14.43 -24.31 22.90
N ALA A 45 -15.25 -23.84 23.83
CA ALA A 45 -15.39 -22.46 24.28
C ALA A 45 -14.20 -21.98 25.14
N ASN A 46 -13.69 -20.77 24.84
CA ASN A 46 -13.14 -19.81 25.82
C ASN A 46 -12.94 -18.43 25.16
N PRO A 47 -13.51 -17.30 25.65
CA PRO A 47 -13.43 -16.00 24.98
C PRO A 47 -12.17 -15.16 25.31
N ARG A 48 -11.01 -15.75 25.65
CA ARG A 48 -9.83 -14.98 26.11
C ARG A 48 -8.46 -15.35 25.53
N SER A 49 -8.39 -15.89 24.32
CA SER A 49 -7.12 -15.94 23.58
C SER A 49 -7.37 -16.08 22.09
N PHE A 50 -7.73 -14.97 21.44
CA PHE A 50 -7.68 -14.87 19.97
C PHE A 50 -6.22 -14.73 19.53
N SER A 51 -5.45 -15.82 19.63
CA SER A 51 -4.27 -15.97 18.78
C SER A 51 -4.79 -16.33 17.40
N PHE A 52 -5.14 -15.30 16.64
CA PHE A 52 -5.48 -15.44 15.23
C PHE A 52 -4.20 -15.80 14.50
N CYS A 53 -3.93 -17.10 14.37
CA CYS A 53 -2.94 -17.63 13.46
C CYS A 53 -3.48 -17.42 12.02
N TRP A 54 -3.36 -16.20 11.51
CA TRP A 54 -3.53 -15.94 10.08
C TRP A 54 -2.24 -16.33 9.37
N GLU A 55 -2.07 -17.63 9.16
CA GLU A 55 -1.17 -18.13 8.14
C GLU A 55 -1.88 -17.94 6.79
N HIS A 56 -1.81 -16.70 6.28
CA HIS A 56 -2.26 -16.41 4.92
C HIS A 56 -1.44 -17.27 3.96
N VAL A 57 -2.12 -18.18 3.26
CA VAL A 57 -1.63 -18.88 2.08
C VAL A 57 -1.06 -17.85 1.11
N ILE A 58 0.26 -17.75 1.00
CA ILE A 58 0.93 -16.86 0.04
C ILE A 58 0.88 -17.55 -1.31
N ALA A 59 -0.01 -17.09 -2.18
CA ALA A 59 0.07 -17.36 -3.61
C ALA A 59 1.47 -16.92 -4.10
N ASN A 60 2.19 -17.83 -4.76
CA ASN A 60 3.54 -17.61 -5.29
C ASN A 60 3.49 -16.61 -6.48
N MET A 61 3.32 -15.32 -6.18
CA MET A 61 3.52 -14.23 -7.13
C MET A 61 5.01 -13.83 -7.14
N VAL A 62 5.57 -13.64 -8.34
CA VAL A 62 6.97 -13.19 -8.51
C VAL A 62 7.14 -11.78 -7.92
N ARG A 63 8.14 -11.61 -7.05
CA ARG A 63 8.46 -10.32 -6.42
C ARG A 63 9.18 -9.41 -7.42
N VAL A 64 8.48 -8.41 -7.96
CA VAL A 64 9.02 -7.47 -8.96
C VAL A 64 9.86 -6.36 -8.32
N SER A 65 9.43 -5.82 -7.17
CA SER A 65 10.16 -4.73 -6.51
C SER A 65 10.20 -4.89 -5.00
N VAL A 66 11.35 -5.34 -4.51
CA VAL A 66 11.64 -5.57 -3.09
C VAL A 66 11.39 -4.33 -2.22
N LEU A 67 11.68 -3.13 -2.72
CA LEU A 67 11.44 -1.87 -1.99
C LEU A 67 9.95 -1.58 -1.81
N ASN A 68 9.09 -1.91 -2.79
CA ASN A 68 7.64 -1.67 -2.69
C ASN A 68 7.04 -2.59 -1.63
N ASP A 69 7.43 -3.87 -1.65
CA ASP A 69 6.96 -4.85 -0.67
C ASP A 69 7.33 -4.45 0.76
N ALA A 70 8.54 -3.90 0.95
CA ALA A 70 9.02 -3.37 2.22
C ALA A 70 8.20 -2.16 2.71
N LEU A 71 8.10 -1.11 1.88
CA LEU A 71 7.37 0.11 2.26
C LEU A 71 5.87 -0.16 2.46
N LYS A 72 5.27 -1.03 1.64
CA LYS A 72 3.86 -1.42 1.79
C LYS A 72 3.62 -2.17 3.10
N SER A 73 4.53 -3.07 3.47
CA SER A 73 4.47 -3.77 4.76
C SER A 73 4.56 -2.81 5.94
N MET A 74 5.43 -1.79 5.85
CA MET A 74 5.54 -0.74 6.87
C MET A 74 4.28 0.12 6.97
N TYR A 75 3.77 0.63 5.84
CA TYR A 75 2.55 1.44 5.83
C TYR A 75 1.35 0.68 6.41
N ASN A 76 1.20 -0.59 6.05
CA ASN A 76 0.11 -1.43 6.57
C ASN A 76 0.25 -1.71 8.08
N ALA A 77 1.47 -1.79 8.59
CA ALA A 77 1.72 -2.01 10.01
C ALA A 77 1.47 -0.75 10.85
N GLU A 78 1.91 0.43 10.36
CA GLU A 78 1.60 1.73 10.96
C GLU A 78 0.09 1.98 11.01
N LYS A 79 -0.61 1.72 9.91
CA LYS A 79 -2.07 1.83 9.86
C LYS A 79 -2.79 0.89 10.84
N ARG A 80 -2.16 -0.24 11.19
CA ARG A 80 -2.65 -1.19 12.20
C ARG A 80 -2.19 -0.84 13.62
N GLY A 81 -1.36 0.19 13.81
CA GLY A 81 -0.82 0.59 15.12
C GLY A 81 0.18 -0.41 15.70
N LYS A 82 0.90 -1.16 14.85
CA LYS A 82 1.97 -2.06 15.32
C LYS A 82 3.21 -1.24 15.69
N ARG A 83 3.86 -1.58 16.80
CA ARG A 83 5.10 -0.93 17.26
C ARG A 83 6.35 -1.37 16.49
N GLN A 84 6.32 -2.54 15.85
CA GLN A 84 7.47 -3.10 15.14
C GLN A 84 7.05 -3.82 13.86
N VAL A 85 7.94 -3.80 12.86
CA VAL A 85 7.77 -4.48 11.58
C VAL A 85 9.01 -5.29 11.25
N MET A 86 8.78 -6.52 10.82
CA MET A 86 9.81 -7.38 10.25
C MET A 86 9.67 -7.37 8.73
N ILE A 87 10.73 -6.98 8.04
CA ILE A 87 10.81 -6.96 6.58
C ILE A 87 11.69 -8.12 6.12
N ARG A 88 11.15 -8.97 5.25
CA ARG A 88 11.90 -9.90 4.39
C ARG A 88 11.60 -9.57 2.93
N PRO A 89 12.58 -9.51 2.02
CA PRO A 89 14.04 -9.63 2.19
C PRO A 89 14.72 -8.29 2.53
N SER A 90 15.98 -8.35 3.00
CA SER A 90 16.85 -7.19 3.14
C SER A 90 17.54 -6.82 1.82
N SER A 91 17.73 -5.52 1.58
CA SER A 91 18.48 -5.01 0.43
C SER A 91 19.19 -3.72 0.81
N LYS A 92 20.38 -3.48 0.23
CA LYS A 92 21.19 -2.27 0.50
C LYS A 92 20.41 -0.96 0.22
N VAL A 93 19.51 -0.99 -0.76
CA VAL A 93 18.63 0.15 -1.09
C VAL A 93 17.64 0.41 0.04
N ILE A 94 17.04 -0.63 0.64
CA ILE A 94 16.11 -0.48 1.77
C ILE A 94 16.84 0.08 2.98
N ILE A 95 18.02 -0.46 3.31
CA ILE A 95 18.81 0.01 4.46
C ILE A 95 19.14 1.50 4.31
N LYS A 96 19.61 1.91 3.13
CA LYS A 96 19.89 3.33 2.84
C LYS A 96 18.63 4.20 2.86
N PHE A 97 17.48 3.69 2.44
CA PHE A 97 16.21 4.42 2.50
C PHE A 97 15.74 4.60 3.96
N LEU A 98 15.85 3.56 4.78
CA LEU A 98 15.53 3.61 6.21
C LEU A 98 16.46 4.57 6.96
N LEU A 99 17.75 4.62 6.60
CA LEU A 99 18.68 5.62 7.15
C LEU A 99 18.21 7.06 6.88
N VAL A 100 17.72 7.35 5.67
CA VAL A 100 17.16 8.69 5.35
C VAL A 100 15.91 8.95 6.20
N MET A 101 15.02 7.98 6.34
CA MET A 101 13.82 8.13 7.17
C MET A 101 14.16 8.35 8.66
N GLN A 102 15.20 7.69 9.16
CA GLN A 102 15.69 7.83 10.53
C GLN A 102 16.28 9.22 10.78
N LYS A 103 17.05 9.77 9.82
CA LYS A 103 17.58 11.15 9.91
C LYS A 103 16.48 12.20 10.11
N HIS A 104 15.33 12.00 9.46
CA HIS A 104 14.18 12.89 9.59
C HIS A 104 13.23 12.53 10.75
N GLY A 105 13.54 11.49 11.54
CA GLY A 105 12.80 11.12 12.75
C GLY A 105 11.41 10.51 12.49
N TYR A 106 11.16 9.94 11.31
CA TYR A 106 9.90 9.22 11.03
C TYR A 106 9.88 7.81 11.62
N ILE A 107 11.06 7.20 11.72
CA ILE A 107 11.28 5.84 12.21
C ILE A 107 12.16 5.90 13.46
N GLY A 108 11.99 4.94 14.37
CA GLY A 108 12.88 4.73 15.50
C GLY A 108 14.18 4.04 15.08
N GLU A 109 14.61 3.07 15.89
CA GLU A 109 15.77 2.25 15.57
C GLU A 109 15.39 1.13 14.60
N PHE A 110 16.37 0.69 13.81
CA PHE A 110 16.21 -0.50 12.98
C PHE A 110 17.43 -1.41 13.15
N GLU A 111 17.17 -2.71 13.19
CA GLU A 111 18.19 -3.74 13.34
C GLU A 111 18.23 -4.60 12.08
N TYR A 112 19.44 -4.87 11.60
CA TYR A 112 19.66 -5.83 10.53
C TYR A 112 20.07 -7.18 11.13
N VAL A 113 19.24 -8.19 10.90
CA VAL A 113 19.50 -9.57 11.33
C VAL A 113 19.92 -10.40 10.11
N ASP A 114 21.09 -11.03 10.18
CA ASP A 114 21.59 -11.88 9.10
C ASP A 114 21.12 -13.33 9.26
N ASP A 115 20.38 -13.81 8.26
CA ASP A 115 19.88 -15.19 8.16
C ASP A 115 20.78 -16.06 7.26
N HIS A 116 21.89 -15.55 6.73
CA HIS A 116 22.72 -16.15 5.67
C HIS A 116 21.97 -16.41 4.34
N ARG A 117 20.69 -16.04 4.23
CA ARG A 117 19.89 -16.10 3.00
C ARG A 117 19.72 -14.72 2.38
N ALA A 118 18.72 -13.97 2.85
CA ALA A 118 18.36 -12.66 2.30
C ALA A 118 18.31 -11.57 3.38
N GLY A 119 18.67 -11.91 4.63
CA GLY A 119 18.56 -11.05 5.81
C GLY A 119 17.12 -10.64 6.15
N LYS A 120 16.93 -10.21 7.40
CA LYS A 120 15.71 -9.56 7.89
C LYS A 120 16.07 -8.16 8.37
N ILE A 121 15.10 -7.26 8.30
CA ILE A 121 15.21 -5.96 8.97
C ILE A 121 14.06 -5.86 9.96
N VAL A 122 14.36 -5.59 11.22
CA VAL A 122 13.36 -5.24 12.23
C VAL A 122 13.38 -3.72 12.35
N VAL A 123 12.22 -3.09 12.21
CA VAL A 123 12.07 -1.63 12.24
C VAL A 123 11.10 -1.27 13.35
N GLU A 124 11.50 -0.35 14.21
CA GLU A 124 10.65 0.25 15.23
C GLU A 124 9.87 1.44 14.67
N LEU A 125 8.56 1.42 14.90
CA LEU A 125 7.61 2.39 14.40
C LEU A 125 7.16 3.34 15.50
N ASN A 126 7.25 4.64 15.24
CA ASN A 126 6.90 5.70 16.19
C ASN A 126 5.43 6.18 16.04
N GLY A 127 4.71 5.73 15.01
CA GLY A 127 3.34 6.20 14.73
C GLY A 127 3.25 7.56 14.04
N ARG A 128 4.38 8.11 13.60
CA ARG A 128 4.46 9.42 12.94
C ARG A 128 4.35 9.35 11.42
N LEU A 129 4.53 8.17 10.84
CA LEU A 129 4.49 7.93 9.40
C LEU A 129 3.03 7.88 8.91
N ASN A 130 2.64 8.81 8.05
CA ASN A 130 1.30 8.83 7.48
C ASN A 130 1.23 7.97 6.21
N LYS A 131 2.17 8.15 5.26
CA LYS A 131 2.27 7.34 4.04
C LYS A 131 3.71 7.22 3.59
N CYS A 132 4.09 6.01 3.18
CA CYS A 132 5.31 5.76 2.42
C CYS A 132 4.98 5.04 1.12
N GLY A 133 5.73 5.33 0.07
CA GLY A 133 5.50 4.75 -1.24
C GLY A 133 6.73 4.80 -2.13
N VAL A 134 6.85 3.78 -2.99
CA VAL A 134 7.81 3.75 -4.08
C VAL A 134 7.16 4.28 -5.33
N ILE A 135 7.90 5.04 -6.13
CA ILE A 135 7.47 5.49 -7.45
C ILE A 135 8.01 4.50 -8.48
N SER A 136 7.11 3.96 -9.29
CA SER A 136 7.43 3.01 -10.35
C SER A 136 6.78 3.48 -11.65
N PRO A 137 7.50 3.58 -12.78
CA PRO A 137 8.95 3.39 -12.97
C PRO A 137 9.80 4.50 -12.32
N ARG A 138 11.13 4.29 -12.22
CA ARG A 138 12.06 5.27 -11.64
C ARG A 138 12.41 6.35 -12.67
N PHE A 139 11.69 7.47 -12.60
CA PHE A 139 11.89 8.62 -13.48
C PHE A 139 13.21 9.35 -13.18
N ASP A 140 13.88 9.80 -14.23
CA ASP A 140 14.98 10.74 -14.15
C ASP A 140 14.46 12.13 -13.82
N VAL A 141 15.16 12.83 -12.93
CA VAL A 141 14.80 14.15 -12.43
C VAL A 141 16.02 15.05 -12.42
N GLY A 142 15.93 16.11 -13.22
CA GLY A 142 16.90 17.20 -13.20
C GLY A 142 16.70 18.11 -11.99
N VAL A 143 17.73 18.90 -11.64
CA VAL A 143 17.69 19.83 -10.49
C VAL A 143 16.50 20.80 -10.56
N LYS A 144 16.17 21.28 -11.76
CA LYS A 144 15.04 22.20 -12.00
C LYS A 144 13.68 21.53 -11.79
N GLU A 145 13.58 20.24 -12.06
CA GLU A 145 12.31 19.49 -12.02
C GLU A 145 11.95 19.00 -10.62
N ILE A 146 12.88 19.06 -9.66
CA ILE A 146 12.67 18.63 -8.28
C ILE A 146 11.45 19.35 -7.67
N GLU A 147 11.27 20.65 -7.95
CA GLU A 147 10.12 21.41 -7.45
C GLU A 147 8.80 20.92 -8.01
N SER A 148 8.76 20.62 -9.31
CA SER A 148 7.57 20.08 -9.97
C SER A 148 7.20 18.70 -9.44
N TRP A 149 8.18 17.88 -9.06
CA TRP A 149 7.93 16.60 -8.39
C TRP A 149 7.46 16.76 -6.95
N THR A 150 8.03 17.73 -6.22
CA THR A 150 7.63 18.07 -4.85
C THR A 150 6.16 18.48 -4.79
N ALA A 151 5.73 19.36 -5.68
CA ALA A 151 4.34 19.82 -5.75
C ALA A 151 3.32 18.73 -6.14
N ARG A 152 3.76 17.69 -6.87
CA ARG A 152 2.90 16.58 -7.29
C ARG A 152 2.75 15.49 -6.23
N LEU A 153 3.81 15.23 -5.47
CA LEU A 153 3.88 14.08 -4.58
C LEU A 153 3.59 14.43 -3.12
N LEU A 154 4.03 15.60 -2.66
CA LEU A 154 3.87 16.00 -1.27
C LEU A 154 2.58 16.81 -1.07
N PRO A 155 1.90 16.63 0.07
CA PRO A 155 0.69 17.39 0.37
C PRO A 155 0.97 18.88 0.66
N SER A 156 2.18 19.20 1.12
CA SER A 156 2.63 20.56 1.41
C SER A 156 4.14 20.68 1.15
N ARG A 157 4.63 21.89 0.88
CA ARG A 157 6.06 22.17 0.68
C ARG A 157 6.88 22.02 1.97
N GLN A 158 6.24 22.13 3.13
CA GLN A 158 6.89 22.04 4.44
C GLN A 158 6.87 20.63 5.01
N PHE A 159 6.18 19.68 4.36
CA PHE A 159 5.90 18.37 4.94
C PHE A 159 6.15 17.24 3.96
N GLY A 160 6.97 16.29 4.40
CA GLY A 160 7.34 15.12 3.65
C GLY A 160 8.64 15.29 2.87
N TYR A 161 9.19 14.16 2.45
CA TYR A 161 10.45 14.12 1.74
C TYR A 161 10.35 13.18 0.55
N ILE A 162 10.97 13.62 -0.55
CA ILE A 162 11.22 12.78 -1.72
C ILE A 162 12.65 12.26 -1.62
N VAL A 163 12.80 10.96 -1.86
CA VAL A 163 14.09 10.28 -1.87
C VAL A 163 14.55 10.06 -3.31
N LEU A 164 15.76 10.49 -3.59
CA LEU A 164 16.40 10.42 -4.90
C LEU A 164 17.65 9.55 -4.82
N THR A 165 17.89 8.78 -5.88
CA THR A 165 19.19 8.16 -6.18
C THR A 165 20.00 9.11 -7.04
N THR A 166 21.05 9.67 -6.47
CA THR A 166 22.05 10.50 -7.16
C THR A 166 23.36 9.71 -7.31
N SER A 167 24.32 10.26 -8.05
CA SER A 167 25.68 9.70 -8.15
C SER A 167 26.40 9.62 -6.80
N ALA A 168 26.14 10.55 -5.89
CA ALA A 168 26.68 10.57 -4.54
C ALA A 168 25.93 9.64 -3.55
N GLY A 169 24.87 8.97 -3.99
CA GLY A 169 24.10 8.02 -3.20
C GLY A 169 22.62 8.38 -3.06
N ILE A 170 21.95 7.70 -2.13
CA ILE A 170 20.54 7.91 -1.82
C ILE A 170 20.44 9.06 -0.82
N MET A 171 19.70 10.10 -1.18
CA MET A 171 19.52 11.30 -0.37
C MET A 171 18.12 11.87 -0.57
N ASP A 172 17.73 12.79 0.31
CA ASP A 172 16.53 13.59 0.20
C ASP A 172 16.67 14.70 -0.86
N HIS A 173 15.52 15.20 -1.31
CA HIS A 173 15.44 16.27 -2.29
C HIS A 173 16.01 17.63 -1.83
N GLU A 174 16.11 17.89 -0.52
CA GLU A 174 16.74 19.12 -0.02
C GLU A 174 18.26 19.02 -0.07
N GLU A 175 18.84 17.90 0.40
CA GLU A 175 20.27 17.60 0.26
C GLU A 175 20.68 17.59 -1.22
N ALA A 176 19.86 17.01 -2.09
CA ALA A 176 20.09 16.99 -3.54
C ALA A 176 20.16 18.41 -4.13
N ARG A 177 19.28 19.32 -3.67
CA ARG A 177 19.30 20.73 -4.10
C ARG A 177 20.55 21.46 -3.62
N ARG A 178 20.97 21.26 -2.37
CA ARG A 178 22.20 21.89 -1.84
C ARG A 178 23.45 21.46 -2.62
N LYS A 179 23.49 20.21 -3.05
CA LYS A 179 24.59 19.63 -3.84
C LYS A 179 24.44 19.86 -5.35
N ASN A 180 23.36 20.51 -5.80
CA ASN A 180 23.00 20.65 -7.21
C ASN A 180 23.06 19.32 -7.99
N ALA A 181 22.65 18.23 -7.34
CA ALA A 181 22.69 16.89 -7.90
C ALA A 181 21.27 16.45 -8.32
N GLY A 182 21.12 16.10 -9.60
CA GLY A 182 19.94 15.38 -10.09
C GLY A 182 20.07 13.87 -9.88
N GLY A 183 19.03 13.13 -10.26
CA GLY A 183 19.05 11.69 -10.12
C GLY A 183 17.75 11.03 -10.53
N LYS A 184 17.55 9.79 -10.09
CA LYS A 184 16.29 9.07 -10.29
C LYS A 184 15.45 9.10 -9.02
N VAL A 185 14.14 9.26 -9.15
CA VAL A 185 13.22 9.20 -8.01
C VAL A 185 13.05 7.75 -7.57
N LEU A 186 13.22 7.52 -6.27
CA LEU A 186 12.92 6.22 -5.66
C LEU A 186 11.52 6.19 -5.07
N GLY A 187 11.19 7.17 -4.24
CA GLY A 187 9.96 7.15 -3.47
C GLY A 187 9.80 8.40 -2.62
N PHE A 188 8.74 8.41 -1.84
CA PHE A 188 8.40 9.50 -0.95
C PHE A 188 7.90 8.94 0.38
N PHE A 189 8.03 9.75 1.42
CA PHE A 189 7.43 9.50 2.70
C PHE A 189 6.98 10.81 3.35
N TYR A 190 5.89 10.74 4.09
CA TYR A 190 5.35 11.83 4.90
C TYR A 190 4.47 11.27 6.01
#